data_AF-A0A359LTS6-F1
#
_entry.id   AF-A0A359LTS6-F1
#
_cell.length_a   1.000
_cell.length_b   1.000
_cell.length_c   1.000
_cell.angle_alpha   90.00
_cell.angle_beta   90.00
_cell.angle_gamma   90.00
#
_symmetry.space_group_name_H-M   'P 1'
#
loop_
_entity.id
_entity.type
_entity.pdbx_description
1 polymer ?
#
loop_
_entity_poly.entity_id
_entity_poly.type
_entity_poly.pdbx_seq_one_letter_code
_entity_poly.pdbx_strand_id
1 'polypeptide(L)'
;MAPPAVSAALAEPGRALDPGVRGEMEKRLGHDFGKVRIHTGAPAERSADEVQAAAYTVGRHIVFGAGRYAPSSREGSRLLAHELVHTVQQGMAAYDGRPLPVGEGSAPEEQTAEAKARQL
;
A
#
# COMPACT_ATOMS: atom_id res chain seq x y z
N MET A 1 15.73 -4.73 11.08
CA MET A 1 14.50 -5.12 11.79
C MET A 1 13.42 -4.14 11.35
N ALA A 2 12.24 -4.59 10.94
CA ALA A 2 11.16 -3.65 10.64
C ALA A 2 10.81 -2.86 11.92
N PRO A 3 10.47 -1.56 11.84
CA PRO A 3 9.99 -0.83 13.00
C PRO A 3 8.82 -1.60 13.65
N PRO A 4 8.74 -1.62 15.00
CA PRO A 4 7.69 -2.35 15.71
C PRO A 4 6.28 -1.94 15.26
N ALA A 5 6.09 -0.69 14.80
CA ALA A 5 4.81 -0.26 14.25
C ALA A 5 4.42 -0.94 12.93
N VAL A 6 5.38 -1.27 12.05
CA VAL A 6 5.10 -1.99 10.80
C VAL A 6 4.58 -3.39 11.09
N SER A 7 5.23 -4.10 12.02
CA SER A 7 4.75 -5.41 12.46
C SER A 7 3.39 -5.31 13.16
N ALA A 8 3.15 -4.27 13.95
CA ALA A 8 1.86 -4.05 14.60
C ALA A 8 0.73 -3.77 13.60
N ALA A 9 0.98 -2.92 12.59
CA ALA A 9 0.00 -2.64 11.54
C ALA A 9 -0.36 -3.87 10.71
N LEU A 10 0.61 -4.77 10.47
CA LEU A 10 0.40 -6.00 9.71
C LEU A 10 -0.10 -7.18 10.57
N ALA A 11 -0.06 -7.07 11.90
CA ALA A 11 -0.54 -8.10 12.81
C ALA A 11 -2.08 -8.16 12.86
N GLU A 12 -2.76 -7.05 12.62
CA GLU A 12 -4.22 -7.05 12.47
C GLU A 12 -4.62 -7.60 11.10
N PRO A 13 -5.77 -8.29 11.00
CA PRO A 13 -6.29 -8.71 9.71
C PRO A 13 -6.69 -7.47 8.88
N GLY A 14 -5.98 -7.24 7.78
CA GLY A 14 -6.34 -6.19 6.82
C GLY A 14 -7.67 -6.51 6.10
N ARG A 15 -8.33 -5.48 5.59
CA ARG A 15 -9.60 -5.59 4.86
C ARG A 15 -9.38 -5.87 3.38
N ALA A 16 -10.23 -6.66 2.76
CA ALA A 16 -10.24 -6.75 1.31
C ALA A 16 -10.65 -5.41 0.70
N LEU A 17 -10.19 -5.13 -0.52
CA LEU A 17 -10.73 -4.01 -1.30
C LEU A 17 -12.23 -4.19 -1.50
N ASP A 18 -12.96 -3.07 -1.42
CA ASP A 18 -14.35 -3.04 -1.84
C ASP A 18 -14.48 -3.57 -3.29
N PRO A 19 -15.46 -4.43 -3.61
CA PRO A 19 -15.56 -5.05 -4.93
C PRO A 19 -15.61 -4.05 -6.09
N GLY A 20 -16.24 -2.88 -5.91
CA GLY A 20 -16.31 -1.83 -6.92
C GLY A 20 -14.95 -1.19 -7.16
N VAL A 21 -14.29 -0.79 -6.07
CA VAL A 21 -12.93 -0.22 -6.12
C VAL A 21 -11.94 -1.21 -6.71
N ARG A 22 -12.02 -2.48 -6.30
CA ARG A 22 -11.19 -3.56 -6.84
C ARG A 22 -11.39 -3.67 -8.35
N GLY A 23 -12.63 -3.81 -8.81
CA GLY A 23 -12.92 -3.97 -10.23
C GLY A 23 -12.47 -2.80 -11.09
N GLU A 24 -12.54 -1.57 -10.58
CA GLU A 24 -11.96 -0.41 -11.26
C GLU A 24 -10.43 -0.48 -11.36
N MET A 25 -9.74 -0.81 -10.27
CA MET A 25 -8.28 -0.90 -10.26
C MET A 25 -7.76 -2.05 -11.12
N GLU A 26 -8.43 -3.20 -11.10
CA GLU A 26 -8.11 -4.37 -11.93
C GLU A 26 -8.24 -4.02 -13.42
N LYS A 27 -9.28 -3.26 -13.82
CA LYS A 27 -9.44 -2.77 -15.20
C LYS A 27 -8.33 -1.79 -15.60
N ARG A 28 -7.92 -0.89 -14.70
CA ARG A 28 -6.90 0.13 -14.98
C ARG A 28 -5.50 -0.46 -15.05
N LEU A 29 -5.19 -1.44 -14.19
CA LEU A 29 -3.83 -1.96 -14.01
C LEU A 29 -3.61 -3.35 -14.63
N GLY A 30 -4.67 -4.07 -15.02
CA GLY A 30 -4.57 -5.37 -15.69
C GLY A 30 -4.12 -6.53 -14.80
N HIS A 31 -4.29 -6.43 -13.48
CA HIS A 31 -3.89 -7.44 -12.50
C HIS A 31 -5.02 -7.75 -11.52
N ASP A 32 -5.07 -8.99 -11.00
CA ASP A 32 -5.99 -9.39 -9.93
C ASP A 32 -5.52 -8.84 -8.58
N PHE A 33 -6.40 -8.13 -7.87
CA PHE A 33 -6.14 -7.58 -6.55
C PHE A 33 -6.98 -8.24 -5.45
N GLY A 34 -7.63 -9.39 -5.72
CA GLY A 34 -8.47 -10.08 -4.74
C GLY A 34 -7.73 -10.54 -3.48
N LYS A 35 -6.41 -10.71 -3.56
CA LYS A 35 -5.55 -11.07 -2.43
C LYS A 35 -4.99 -9.87 -1.69
N VAL A 36 -5.19 -8.65 -2.18
CA VAL A 36 -4.70 -7.44 -1.52
C VAL A 36 -5.45 -7.20 -0.21
N ARG A 37 -4.73 -6.74 0.80
CA ARG A 37 -5.26 -6.40 2.12
C ARG A 37 -4.90 -4.97 2.47
N ILE A 38 -5.92 -4.19 2.84
CA ILE A 38 -5.83 -2.78 3.19
C ILE A 38 -5.85 -2.66 4.71
N HIS A 39 -4.87 -1.95 5.25
CA HIS A 39 -4.75 -1.65 6.66
C HIS A 39 -4.98 -0.16 6.90
N THR A 40 -5.87 0.14 7.83
CA THR A 40 -6.32 1.48 8.19
C THR A 40 -6.63 1.50 9.69
N GLY A 41 -6.71 2.68 10.31
CA GLY A 41 -6.95 2.82 11.73
C GLY A 41 -5.65 2.95 12.52
N ALA A 42 -5.75 3.13 13.83
CA ALA A 42 -4.64 3.65 14.65
C ALA A 42 -3.29 2.92 14.49
N PRO A 43 -3.21 1.58 14.38
CA PRO A 43 -1.92 0.90 14.16
C PRO A 43 -1.31 1.20 12.79
N ALA A 44 -2.13 1.21 11.73
CA ALA A 44 -1.71 1.55 10.37
C ALA A 44 -1.27 3.02 10.28
N GLU A 45 -2.02 3.92 10.92
CA GLU A 45 -1.74 5.35 10.92
C GLU A 45 -0.40 5.67 11.59
N ARG A 46 -0.17 5.09 12.78
CA ARG A 46 1.11 5.22 13.49
C ARG A 46 2.26 4.66 12.67
N SER A 47 2.06 3.50 12.05
CA SER A 47 3.11 2.89 11.25
C SER A 47 3.45 3.69 10.01
N ALA A 48 2.45 4.27 9.34
CA ALA A 48 2.65 5.14 8.19
C ALA A 48 3.40 6.43 8.58
N ASP A 49 3.10 7.00 9.74
CA ASP A 49 3.80 8.16 10.31
C ASP A 49 5.27 7.85 10.64
N GLU A 50 5.55 6.69 11.27
CA GLU A 50 6.91 6.27 11.60
C GLU A 50 7.81 6.06 10.36
N VAL A 51 7.21 5.64 9.24
CA VAL A 51 7.94 5.54 7.95
C VAL A 51 7.82 6.80 7.10
N GLN A 52 7.20 7.86 7.63
CA GLN A 52 7.00 9.17 7.00
C GLN A 52 6.28 9.09 5.64
N ALA A 53 5.28 8.21 5.50
CA ALA A 53 4.55 7.98 4.25
C ALA A 53 3.03 8.20 4.41
N ALA A 54 2.37 8.62 3.32
CA ALA A 54 0.91 8.69 3.28
C ALA A 54 0.26 7.31 3.17
N ALA A 55 0.94 6.39 2.48
CA ALA A 55 0.66 4.96 2.44
C ALA A 55 1.95 4.22 2.05
N TYR A 56 1.99 2.92 2.28
CA TYR A 56 3.08 2.07 1.78
C TYR A 56 2.63 0.62 1.58
N THR A 57 3.41 -0.12 0.79
CA THR A 57 3.10 -1.50 0.40
C THR A 57 4.12 -2.52 0.91
N VAL A 58 3.61 -3.64 1.44
CA VAL A 58 4.39 -4.80 1.88
C VAL A 58 3.76 -6.08 1.32
N GLY A 59 4.37 -6.66 0.29
CA GLY A 59 3.88 -7.82 -0.42
C GLY A 59 2.50 -7.55 -1.02
N ARG A 60 1.46 -8.14 -0.42
CA ARG A 60 0.03 -7.92 -0.76
C ARG A 60 -0.72 -7.02 0.22
N HIS A 61 -0.02 -6.39 1.15
CA HIS A 61 -0.60 -5.53 2.17
C HIS A 61 -0.30 -4.07 1.85
N ILE A 62 -1.32 -3.22 1.94
CA ILE A 62 -1.18 -1.78 1.80
C ILE A 62 -1.62 -1.13 3.10
N VAL A 63 -0.76 -0.29 3.66
CA VAL A 63 -0.99 0.41 4.92
C VAL A 63 -1.22 1.88 4.60
N PHE A 64 -2.31 2.47 5.10
CA PHE A 64 -2.63 3.87 4.89
C PHE A 64 -2.47 4.68 6.18
N GLY A 65 -1.92 5.89 6.04
CA GLY A 65 -1.93 6.92 7.07
C GLY A 65 -3.33 7.49 7.32
N ALA A 66 -3.43 8.33 8.35
CA ALA A 66 -4.70 8.87 8.82
C ALA A 66 -5.44 9.62 7.72
N GLY A 67 -6.69 9.19 7.45
CA GLY A 67 -7.55 9.78 6.42
C GLY A 67 -7.05 9.61 4.97
N ARG A 68 -6.01 8.80 4.71
CA ARG A 68 -5.42 8.64 3.37
C ARG A 68 -6.13 7.59 2.51
N TYR A 69 -6.82 6.63 3.14
CA TYR A 69 -7.67 5.69 2.42
C TYR A 69 -9.01 6.35 2.05
N ALA A 70 -9.03 7.02 0.89
CA ALA A 70 -10.21 7.69 0.35
C ALA A 70 -10.42 7.34 -1.13
N PRO A 71 -10.79 6.08 -1.45
CA PRO A 71 -10.81 5.58 -2.84
C PRO A 71 -11.81 6.32 -3.74
N SER A 72 -12.84 6.96 -3.18
CA SER A 72 -13.81 7.79 -3.93
C SER A 72 -13.30 9.21 -4.23
N SER A 73 -12.21 9.65 -3.59
CA SER A 73 -11.57 10.93 -3.89
C SER A 73 -10.54 10.76 -5.00
N ARG A 74 -10.31 11.82 -5.80
CA ARG A 74 -9.30 11.77 -6.87
C ARG A 74 -7.90 11.49 -6.32
N GLU A 75 -7.53 12.14 -5.23
CA GLU A 75 -6.21 11.97 -4.60
C GLU A 75 -6.06 10.59 -3.98
N GLY A 76 -7.05 10.11 -3.23
CA GLY A 76 -7.00 8.78 -2.61
C GLY A 76 -7.08 7.63 -3.62
N SER A 77 -7.84 7.79 -4.71
CA SER A 77 -7.87 6.85 -5.83
C SER A 77 -6.50 6.73 -6.49
N ARG A 78 -5.83 7.87 -6.73
CA ARG A 78 -4.47 7.91 -7.29
C ARG A 78 -3.44 7.30 -6.35
N LEU A 79 -3.52 7.59 -5.06
CA LEU A 79 -2.65 6.99 -4.05
C LEU A 79 -2.84 5.47 -3.98
N LEU A 80 -4.08 4.99 -4.00
CA LEU A 80 -4.36 3.56 -4.02
C LEU A 80 -3.78 2.89 -5.27
N ALA A 81 -3.94 3.49 -6.45
CA ALA A 81 -3.36 2.97 -7.68
C ALA A 81 -1.83 2.89 -7.62
N HIS A 82 -1.17 3.89 -7.01
CA HIS A 82 0.27 3.91 -6.79
C HIS A 82 0.73 2.72 -5.95
N GLU A 83 0.09 2.49 -4.81
CA GLU A 83 0.42 1.36 -3.93
C GLU A 83 0.13 -0.01 -4.57
N LEU A 84 -0.95 -0.12 -5.34
CA LEU A 84 -1.25 -1.36 -6.07
C LEU A 84 -0.18 -1.69 -7.12
N VAL A 85 0.40 -0.68 -7.76
CA VAL A 85 1.54 -0.87 -8.66
C VAL A 85 2.77 -1.36 -7.90
N HIS A 86 3.03 -0.89 -6.68
CA HIS A 86 4.09 -1.46 -5.82
C HIS A 86 3.82 -2.92 -5.46
N THR A 87 2.56 -3.27 -5.23
CA THR A 87 2.15 -4.65 -4.92
C THR A 87 2.50 -5.60 -6.08
N VAL A 88 2.27 -5.16 -7.33
CA VAL A 88 2.63 -5.91 -8.54
C VAL A 88 4.15 -6.03 -8.67
N GLN A 89 4.89 -4.95 -8.45
CA GLN A 89 6.35 -4.95 -8.55
C GLN A 89 7.02 -5.86 -7.52
N GLN A 90 6.46 -5.95 -6.30
CA GLN A 90 6.92 -6.87 -5.26
C GLN A 90 6.48 -8.33 -5.51
N GLY A 91 5.78 -8.60 -6.62
CA GLY A 91 5.35 -9.95 -7.01
C GLY A 91 4.19 -10.50 -6.17
N MET A 92 3.39 -9.65 -5.52
CA MET A 92 2.23 -10.05 -4.72
C MET A 92 2.56 -11.07 -3.60
N ALA A 93 3.80 -11.04 -3.11
CA ALA A 93 4.30 -11.97 -2.11
C ALA A 93 3.44 -11.93 -0.83
N ALA A 94 3.28 -13.07 -0.18
CA ALA A 94 2.69 -13.10 1.16
C ALA A 94 3.69 -12.52 2.17
N TYR A 95 3.21 -11.74 3.12
CA TYR A 95 4.03 -11.32 4.26
C TYR A 95 4.08 -12.47 5.26
N ASP A 96 5.26 -13.04 5.54
CA ASP A 96 5.42 -14.14 6.52
C ASP A 96 5.86 -13.65 7.92
N GLY A 97 5.82 -12.33 8.16
CA GLY A 97 6.24 -11.77 9.45
C GLY A 97 7.76 -11.66 9.61
N ARG A 98 8.56 -12.04 8.61
CA ARG A 98 10.00 -11.79 8.64
C ARG A 98 10.31 -10.30 8.57
N PRO A 99 11.38 -9.85 9.25
CA PRO A 99 11.87 -8.50 9.10
C PRO A 99 12.17 -8.24 7.63
N LEU A 100 11.50 -7.24 7.05
CA LEU A 100 11.82 -6.81 5.69
C LEU A 100 13.29 -6.36 5.67
N PRO A 101 14.01 -6.55 4.55
CA PRO A 101 15.12 -5.67 4.24
C PRO A 101 14.50 -4.27 4.13
N VAL A 102 14.60 -3.50 5.20
CA VAL A 102 14.33 -2.07 5.15
C VAL A 102 15.38 -1.56 4.18
N GLY A 103 14.96 -1.27 2.94
CA GLY A 103 15.77 -0.48 2.04
C GLY A 103 16.07 0.81 2.77
N GLU A 104 17.34 0.97 3.13
CA GLU A 104 17.88 2.13 3.80
C GLU A 104 17.54 3.36 2.95
N GLY A 105 16.61 4.19 3.42
CA GLY A 105 16.27 5.49 2.82
C GLY A 105 15.71 5.45 1.39
N SER A 106 14.40 5.65 1.25
CA SER A 106 13.87 6.14 -0.02
C SER A 106 14.37 7.56 -0.29
N ALA A 107 15.38 7.68 -1.15
CA ALA A 107 15.47 8.68 -2.22
C ALA A 107 16.52 8.18 -3.22
N PRO A 108 16.17 7.81 -4.48
CA PRO A 108 15.22 8.50 -5.37
C PRO A 108 14.36 7.53 -6.21
N GLU A 109 13.41 6.80 -5.62
CA GLU A 109 12.45 5.97 -6.39
C GLU A 109 11.03 6.58 -6.45
N GLU A 110 10.81 7.68 -5.74
CA GLU A 110 9.58 8.47 -5.78
C GLU A 110 9.28 9.01 -7.20
N GLN A 111 10.30 9.16 -8.05
CA GLN A 111 10.15 9.63 -9.44
C GLN A 111 9.54 8.59 -10.39
N THR A 112 9.68 7.29 -10.13
CA THR A 112 9.21 6.24 -11.07
C THR A 112 7.70 5.98 -10.93
N ALA A 113 7.22 6.03 -9.68
CA ALA A 113 5.83 5.77 -9.39
C ALA A 113 4.93 7.00 -9.60
N GLU A 114 5.47 8.22 -9.45
CA GLU A 114 4.77 9.43 -9.87
C GLU A 114 4.66 9.55 -11.41
N ALA A 115 5.66 9.08 -12.17
CA ALA A 115 5.63 9.07 -13.63
C ALA A 115 4.58 8.11 -14.21
N LYS A 116 4.35 6.95 -13.57
CA LYS A 116 3.29 6.02 -14.00
C LYS A 116 1.89 6.44 -13.57
N ALA A 117 1.74 7.03 -12.38
CA ALA A 117 0.46 7.53 -11.90
C ALA A 117 -0.03 8.80 -12.64
N ARG A 118 0.84 9.46 -13.43
CA ARG A 118 0.49 10.61 -14.27
C ARG A 118 -0.05 10.23 -15.65
N GLN A 119 0.10 8.98 -16.10
CA GLN A 119 -0.28 8.51 -17.45
C GLN A 119 -1.49 7.58 -17.49
N LEU A 120 -2.18 7.37 -16.35
CA LEU A 120 -3.45 6.64 -16.23
C LEU A 120 -4.56 7.59 -15.76
#